data_AF-A0A8T4P4D1-F1
#
_entry.id   AF-A0A8T4P4D1-F1
#
_cell.length_a   1.000
_cell.length_b   1.000
_cell.length_c   1.000
_cell.angle_alpha   90.00
_cell.angle_beta   90.00
_cell.angle_gamma   90.00
#
_symmetry.space_group_name_H-M   'P 1'
#
loop_
_entity.id
_entity.type
_entity.pdbx_description
1 polymer ?
#
loop_
_entity_poly.entity_id
_entity_poly.type
_entity_poly.pdbx_seq_one_letter_code
_entity_poly.pdbx_strand_id
1 'polypeptide(L)' 'MPKDVPVKIDAELKKRIEEFILRGENRFDYPSVKNFVDKAVLKLLKELENKRGKNEE' A
#
# COMPACT_ATOMS: atom_id res chain seq x y z
N MET A 1 24.61 0.24 5.84
CA MET A 1 23.24 -0.24 5.57
C MET A 1 22.29 0.78 6.19
N PRO A 2 21.38 1.41 5.43
CA PRO A 2 20.35 2.25 6.05
C PRO A 2 19.55 1.37 7.02
N LYS A 3 19.35 1.84 8.25
CA LYS A 3 18.52 1.14 9.23
C LYS A 3 17.08 1.24 8.77
N ASP A 4 16.32 0.14 8.82
CA ASP A 4 14.88 0.16 8.63
C ASP A 4 14.24 1.01 9.73
N VAL A 5 13.94 2.28 9.41
CA VAL A 5 13.20 3.15 10.31
C VAL A 5 11.72 2.84 10.09
N PRO A 6 11.00 2.37 11.13
CA PRO A 6 9.58 2.05 10.98
C PRO A 6 8.78 3.32 10.67
N VAL A 7 8.14 3.33 9.49
CA VAL A 7 7.21 4.39 9.10
C VAL A 7 5.87 4.14 9.78
N LYS A 8 5.44 5.09 10.62
CA LYS A 8 4.09 5.07 11.19
C LYS A 8 3.12 5.65 10.16
N ILE A 9 2.03 4.90 9.91
CA ILE A 9 0.93 5.41 9.10
C ILE A 9 -0.10 6.11 10.00
N ASP A 10 -0.88 6.99 9.39
CA ASP A 10 -1.97 7.68 10.04
C ASP A 10 -2.99 6.70 10.67
N ALA A 11 -3.58 7.09 11.80
CA ALA A 11 -4.46 6.25 12.59
C ALA A 11 -5.82 6.03 11.90
N GLU A 12 -6.35 7.07 11.24
CA GLU A 12 -7.60 6.95 10.47
C GLU A 12 -7.38 6.02 9.27
N LEU A 13 -6.27 6.20 8.55
CA LEU A 13 -5.89 5.32 7.44
C LEU A 13 -5.78 3.87 7.89
N LYS A 14 -5.09 3.61 9.01
CA LYS A 14 -4.96 2.27 9.58
C LYS A 14 -6.32 1.65 9.86
N LYS A 15 -7.23 2.38 10.53
CA LYS A 15 -8.57 1.89 10.85
C LYS A 15 -9.36 1.53 9.59
N ARG A 16 -9.31 2.37 8.56
CA ARG A 16 -10.00 2.10 7.28
C ARG A 16 -9.44 0.85 6.58
N ILE A 17 -8.13 0.62 6.65
CA ILE A 17 -7.51 -0.60 6.12
C ILE A 17 -7.95 -1.83 6.91
N GLU A 18 -7.96 -1.75 8.24
CA GLU A 18 -8.42 -2.85 9.10
C GLU A 18 -9.88 -3.21 8.79
N GLU A 19 -10.76 -2.22 8.70
CA GLU A 19 -12.17 -2.43 8.31
C GLU A 19 -12.30 -3.01 6.90
N PHE A 20 -11.45 -2.60 5.95
CA PHE A 20 -11.45 -3.14 4.59
C PHE A 20 -11.01 -4.61 4.54
N ILE A 21 -9.94 -4.96 5.27
CA ILE A 21 -9.40 -6.31 5.36
C ILE A 21 -10.43 -7.27 5.98
N LEU A 22 -11.15 -6.82 7.00
CA LEU A 22 -12.13 -7.62 7.71
C LEU A 22 -13.41 -7.90 6.90
N ARG A 23 -13.62 -7.23 5.76
CA ARG A 23 -14.79 -7.42 4.91
C ARG A 23 -14.58 -8.58 3.94
N GLY A 24 -15.33 -9.66 4.15
CA GLY A 24 -15.44 -10.77 3.20
C GLY A 24 -14.12 -11.51 2.96
N GLU A 25 -13.78 -11.69 1.69
CA GLU A 25 -12.60 -12.46 1.26
C GLU A 25 -11.32 -11.63 1.22
N ASN A 26 -11.39 -10.32 1.45
CA ASN A 26 -10.23 -9.41 1.43
C ASN A 26 -9.12 -9.83 2.40
N ARG A 27 -9.45 -10.52 3.50
CA ARG A 27 -8.48 -11.05 4.47
C ARG A 27 -7.52 -12.08 3.87
N PHE A 28 -7.93 -12.79 2.81
CA PHE A 28 -7.08 -13.77 2.14
C PHE A 28 -6.07 -13.07 1.23
N ASP A 29 -6.51 -12.02 0.53
CA ASP A 29 -5.64 -11.22 -0.32
C ASP A 29 -4.72 -10.28 0.46
N TYR A 30 -5.17 -9.83 1.63
CA TYR A 30 -4.52 -8.83 2.47
C TYR A 30 -4.47 -9.30 3.93
N PRO A 31 -3.56 -10.24 4.28
CA PRO A 31 -3.51 -10.84 5.62
C PRO A 31 -3.09 -9.86 6.74
N SER A 32 -2.60 -8.68 6.39
CA SER A 32 -2.25 -7.63 7.36
C SER A 32 -2.31 -6.24 6.74
N VAL A 33 -2.42 -5.22 7.60
CA VAL A 33 -2.32 -3.80 7.21
C VAL A 33 -1.03 -3.53 6.44
N LYS A 34 0.10 -4.07 6.90
CA LYS A 34 1.40 -3.92 6.21
C LYS A 34 1.34 -4.50 4.79
N ASN A 35 0.80 -5.70 4.63
CA ASN A 35 0.72 -6.34 3.31
C ASN A 35 -0.14 -5.52 2.33
N PHE A 36 -1.27 -4.99 2.82
CA PHE A 36 -2.11 -4.09 2.04
C PHE A 36 -1.34 -2.84 1.60
N VAL A 37 -0.68 -2.15 2.54
CA VAL A 37 0.08 -0.93 2.25
C VAL A 37 1.22 -1.20 1.26
N ASP A 38 2.00 -2.26 1.47
CA ASP A 38 3.11 -2.61 0.58
C ASP A 38 2.62 -2.81 -0.86
N LYS A 39 1.55 -3.60 -1.05
CA LYS A 39 0.96 -3.86 -2.38
C LYS A 39 0.38 -2.58 -3.02
N ALA A 40 -0.36 -1.79 -2.24
CA ALA A 40 -1.01 -0.59 -2.73
C ALA A 40 0.01 0.48 -3.16
N VAL A 41 1.03 0.72 -2.33
CA VAL A 41 2.09 1.70 -2.62
C VAL A 41 2.93 1.23 -3.80
N LEU A 42 3.29 -0.05 -3.87
CA LEU A 42 4.04 -0.58 -5.01
C LEU A 42 3.27 -0.41 -6.33
N LYS A 43 1.95 -0.67 -6.33
CA LYS A 43 1.11 -0.44 -7.50
C LYS A 43 1.10 1.02 -7.91
N LEU A 44 0.91 1.94 -6.96
CA LEU A 44 0.92 3.38 -7.22
C LEU A 44 2.25 3.85 -7.80
N LEU A 45 3.38 3.39 -7.26
CA LEU A 45 4.70 3.76 -7.76
C LEU A 45 4.89 3.32 -9.21
N LYS A 46 4.52 2.07 -9.55
CA LYS A 46 4.56 1.57 -10.94
C LYS A 46 3.69 2.39 -11.88
N GLU A 47 2.49 2.80 -11.44
CA GLU A 47 1.62 3.65 -12.23
C GLU A 47 2.21 5.04 -12.47
N LEU A 48 2.88 5.62 -11.47
CA LEU A 48 3.55 6.91 -11.60
C LEU A 48 4.77 6.83 -12.52
N GLU A 49 5.58 5.78 -12.41
CA GLU A 49 6.71 5.50 -13.30
C GLU A 49 6.24 5.35 -14.75
N ASN A 50 5.20 4.55 -14.98
CA ASN A 50 4.62 4.34 -16.30
C ASN A 50 3.99 5.62 -16.88
N LYS A 51 3.39 6.48 -16.05
CA LYS A 51 2.86 7.79 -16.49
C LYS A 51 3.97 8.78 -16.84
N ARG A 52 5.11 8.73 -16.15
CA ARG A 52 6.27 9.58 -16.48
C ARG A 52 6.89 9.18 -17.83
N GLY A 53 7.10 7.89 -18.07
CA GLY A 53 7.65 7.41 -19.34
C GLY A 53 6.76 7.73 -20.55
N LYS A 54 5.44 7.80 -20.38
CA LYS A 54 4.48 8.15 -21.45
C LYS A 54 4.40 9.63 -21.81
N ASN A 55 5.00 10.53 -21.02
CA ASN A 55 5.02 11.97 -21.32
C ASN A 55 6.34 12.43 -21.97
N GLU A 56 7.28 11.50 -22.19
CA GLU A 56 8.60 11.76 -22.81
C GLU A 56 8.72 11.18 -24.23
N GLU A 57 7.64 10.63 -24.80
CA GLU A 57 7.47 10.23 -26.21
C GLU A 57 6.48 11.16 -26.93
#